data_AF-C7DEG2-F1
#
_entry.id   AF-C7DEG2-F1
#
_cell.length_a   1.000
_cell.length_b   1.000
_cell.length_c   1.000
_cell.angle_alpha   90.00
_cell.angle_beta   90.00
_cell.angle_gamma   90.00
#
_symmetry.space_group_name_H-M   'P 1'
#
loop_
_entity.id
_entity.type
_entity.pdbx_description
1 polymer ?
#
loop_
_entity_poly.entity_id
_entity_poly.type
_entity_poly.pdbx_seq_one_letter_code
_entity_poly.pdbx_strand_id
1 'polypeptide(L)'
;MSTVKAQYEVYPYPARDPADEAKRLITGSPSVLMEMDHYLWDGARDWAAGTRVLVAGGGTGDGLIQLAVMLRAAKVQHDIT
;
A
#
# COMPACT_ATOMS: atom_id res chain seq x y z
N MET A 1 -11.04 -0.42 32.88
CA MET A 1 -10.32 0.33 31.84
C MET A 1 -9.39 -0.62 31.10
N SER A 2 -9.39 -0.62 29.76
CA SER A 2 -8.41 -1.37 28.97
C SER A 2 -7.01 -0.81 29.22
N THR A 3 -6.02 -1.68 29.44
CA THR A 3 -4.61 -1.25 29.46
C THR A 3 -4.15 -0.92 28.04
N VAL A 4 -3.14 -0.08 27.89
CA VAL A 4 -2.51 0.20 26.57
C VAL A 4 -2.03 -1.10 25.92
N LYS A 5 -1.47 -2.01 26.72
CA LYS A 5 -1.03 -3.35 26.27
C LYS A 5 -2.16 -4.13 25.58
N ALA A 6 -3.36 -4.16 26.17
CA ALA A 6 -4.50 -4.85 25.57
C ALA A 6 -4.93 -4.24 24.22
N GLN A 7 -4.72 -2.93 24.00
CA GLN A 7 -5.02 -2.31 22.71
C GLN A 7 -4.08 -2.79 21.60
N TYR A 8 -2.81 -3.08 21.93
CA TYR A 8 -1.83 -3.63 20.97
C TYR A 8 -1.96 -5.14 20.77
N GLU A 9 -2.42 -5.88 21.79
CA GLU A 9 -2.50 -7.35 21.73
C GLU A 9 -3.82 -7.87 21.17
N VAL A 10 -4.92 -7.13 21.36
CA VAL A 10 -6.28 -7.62 21.05
C VAL A 10 -6.80 -7.11 19.71
N TYR A 11 -6.28 -5.99 19.21
CA TYR A 11 -6.77 -5.35 17.99
C TYR A 11 -5.62 -5.05 17.02
N PRO A 12 -5.39 -5.87 15.98
CA PRO A 12 -4.60 -5.39 14.86
C PRO A 12 -5.29 -4.12 14.34
N TYR A 13 -4.56 -3.01 14.24
CA TYR A 13 -5.10 -1.80 13.63
C TYR A 13 -4.60 -1.67 12.19
N PRO A 14 -5.48 -1.40 11.22
CA PRO A 14 -6.95 -1.47 11.35
C PRO A 14 -7.43 -2.92 11.53
N ALA A 15 -8.58 -3.09 12.20
CA ALA A 15 -9.16 -4.38 12.54
C ALA A 15 -9.28 -5.29 11.32
N ARG A 16 -8.70 -6.49 11.41
CA ARG A 16 -8.64 -7.46 10.31
C ARG A 16 -8.37 -8.87 10.83
N ASP A 17 -8.83 -9.87 10.08
CA ASP A 17 -8.40 -11.25 10.23
C ASP A 17 -7.12 -11.47 9.37
N PRO A 18 -5.98 -11.83 9.97
CA PRO A 18 -4.76 -12.14 9.24
C PRO A 18 -4.94 -13.23 8.16
N ALA A 19 -5.88 -14.16 8.34
CA ALA A 19 -6.12 -15.25 7.39
C ALA A 19 -6.69 -14.76 6.03
N ASP A 20 -7.24 -13.54 5.99
CA ASP A 20 -7.81 -12.97 4.78
C ASP A 20 -6.78 -12.22 3.93
N GLU A 21 -5.61 -11.86 4.49
CA GLU A 21 -4.57 -11.09 3.78
C GLU A 21 -4.07 -11.78 2.50
N ALA A 22 -4.11 -13.12 2.44
CA ALA A 22 -3.73 -13.87 1.24
C ALA A 22 -4.80 -13.85 0.13
N LYS A 23 -6.02 -13.39 0.42
CA LYS A 23 -7.19 -13.52 -0.47
C LYS A 23 -7.76 -12.19 -0.93
N ARG A 24 -7.40 -11.08 -0.26
CA ARG A 24 -7.89 -9.74 -0.56
C ARG A 24 -6.73 -8.77 -0.73
N LEU A 25 -6.95 -7.76 -1.55
CA LEU A 25 -6.07 -6.60 -1.61
C LEU A 25 -6.77 -5.44 -0.91
N ILE A 26 -6.14 -4.86 0.11
CA ILE A 26 -6.58 -3.58 0.67
C ILE A 26 -6.16 -2.47 -0.29
N THR A 27 -7.13 -1.68 -0.72
CA THR A 27 -6.90 -0.56 -1.65
C THR A 27 -7.40 0.75 -1.06
N GLY A 28 -6.69 1.83 -1.33
CA GLY A 28 -7.11 3.18 -1.03
C GLY A 28 -6.15 4.24 -1.56
N SER A 29 -6.49 5.50 -1.28
CA SER A 29 -5.63 6.63 -1.53
C SER A 29 -4.47 6.70 -0.51
N PRO A 30 -3.29 7.22 -0.90
CA PRO A 30 -2.94 7.76 -2.21
C PRO A 30 -2.18 6.74 -3.11
N SER A 31 -2.38 5.42 -2.93
CA SER A 31 -1.52 4.39 -3.54
C SER A 31 -2.06 3.83 -4.87
N VAL A 32 -2.98 4.54 -5.51
CA VAL A 32 -3.50 4.18 -6.84
C VAL A 32 -2.61 4.82 -7.91
N LEU A 33 -2.14 4.05 -8.90
CA LEU A 33 -1.23 4.57 -9.94
C LEU A 33 -1.79 5.80 -10.67
N MET A 34 -3.07 5.78 -11.06
CA MET A 34 -3.71 6.92 -11.74
C MET A 34 -3.85 8.16 -10.83
N GLU A 35 -4.07 7.95 -9.53
CA GLU A 35 -4.16 9.04 -8.57
C GLU A 35 -2.79 9.69 -8.36
N MET A 36 -1.75 8.87 -8.18
CA MET A 36 -0.36 9.34 -8.10
C MET A 36 0.04 10.07 -9.39
N ASP A 37 -0.30 9.49 -10.56
CA ASP A 37 -0.07 10.09 -11.87
C ASP A 37 -0.67 11.50 -11.97
N HIS A 38 -1.98 11.60 -11.69
CA HIS A 38 -2.70 12.86 -11.73
C HIS A 38 -2.11 13.90 -10.78
N TYR A 39 -1.91 13.57 -9.50
CA TYR A 39 -1.54 14.56 -8.49
C TYR A 39 -0.04 14.89 -8.44
N LEU A 40 0.84 13.99 -8.88
CA LEU A 40 2.30 14.19 -8.77
C LEU A 40 2.96 14.52 -10.12
N TRP A 41 2.33 14.16 -11.24
CA TRP A 41 2.92 14.27 -12.58
C TRP A 41 1.96 14.81 -13.64
N ASP A 42 0.88 15.48 -13.22
CA ASP A 42 -0.12 16.10 -14.12
C ASP A 42 -0.75 15.09 -15.10
N GLY A 43 -0.83 13.81 -14.71
CA GLY A 43 -1.38 12.73 -15.52
C GLY A 43 -0.48 12.26 -16.67
N ALA A 44 0.81 12.63 -16.67
CA ALA A 44 1.76 12.32 -17.74
C ALA A 44 2.88 11.35 -17.31
N ARG A 45 2.68 10.56 -16.26
CA ARG A 45 3.72 9.67 -15.73
C ARG A 45 3.94 8.46 -16.61
N ASP A 46 5.16 8.37 -17.16
CA ASP A 46 5.69 7.10 -17.68
C ASP A 46 6.20 6.22 -16.53
N TRP A 47 5.45 5.16 -16.23
CA TRP A 47 5.82 4.17 -15.20
C TRP A 47 6.93 3.22 -15.65
N ALA A 48 7.15 3.04 -16.96
CA ALA A 48 8.23 2.20 -17.47
C ALA A 48 9.62 2.85 -17.27
N ALA A 49 9.67 4.17 -17.16
CA ALA A 49 10.89 4.91 -16.82
C ALA A 49 11.42 4.62 -15.39
N GLY A 50 10.63 3.93 -14.56
CA GLY A 50 10.98 3.57 -13.19
C GLY A 50 10.79 4.71 -12.20
N THR A 51 10.35 4.39 -10.98
CA THR A 51 10.09 5.34 -9.90
C THR A 51 10.65 4.79 -8.59
N ARG A 52 11.18 5.66 -7.73
CA ARG A 52 11.52 5.31 -6.34
C ARG A 52 10.46 5.89 -5.42
N VAL A 53 9.84 5.03 -4.62
CA VAL A 53 8.77 5.42 -3.69
C VAL A 53 9.21 5.09 -2.26
N LEU A 54 9.08 6.06 -1.36
CA LEU A 54 9.28 5.88 0.07
C LEU A 54 7.90 5.84 0.74
N VAL A 55 7.58 4.72 1.40
CA VAL A 55 6.36 4.59 2.22
C VAL A 55 6.71 4.92 3.67
N ALA A 56 6.74 6.21 3.99
CA ALA A 56 7.04 6.67 5.34
C ALA A 56 5.87 6.36 6.30
N GLY A 57 6.17 5.66 7.41
CA GLY A 57 5.13 5.26 8.36
C GLY A 57 4.15 4.23 7.80
N GLY A 58 4.64 3.24 7.04
CA GLY A 58 3.81 2.30 6.29
C GLY A 58 2.86 1.41 7.09
N GLY A 59 2.92 1.40 8.43
CA GLY A 59 2.05 0.60 9.28
C GLY A 59 2.09 -0.88 8.89
N THR A 60 0.91 -1.45 8.62
CA THR A 60 0.75 -2.84 8.15
C THR A 60 1.25 -3.07 6.72
N GLY A 61 1.55 -2.01 5.97
CA GLY A 61 2.13 -2.09 4.62
C GLY A 61 1.12 -2.10 3.48
N ASP A 62 -0.17 -1.85 3.74
CA ASP A 62 -1.23 -1.98 2.72
C ASP A 62 -0.97 -1.13 1.47
N GLY A 63 -0.55 0.13 1.64
CA GLY A 63 -0.24 1.01 0.51
C GLY A 63 0.95 0.52 -0.33
N LEU A 64 1.97 -0.04 0.33
CA LEU A 64 3.13 -0.64 -0.36
C LEU A 64 2.69 -1.86 -1.18
N ILE A 65 1.91 -2.77 -0.56
CA ILE A 65 1.42 -3.98 -1.22
C ILE A 65 0.46 -3.63 -2.36
N GLN A 66 -0.46 -2.68 -2.16
CA GLN A 66 -1.33 -2.14 -3.20
C GLN A 66 -0.52 -1.66 -4.41
N LEU A 67 0.47 -0.79 -4.17
CA LEU A 67 1.31 -0.24 -5.22
C LEU A 67 2.06 -1.35 -5.98
N ALA A 68 2.67 -2.30 -5.28
CA ALA A 68 3.38 -3.41 -5.89
C ALA A 68 2.47 -4.30 -6.74
N VAL A 69 1.26 -4.61 -6.24
CA VAL A 69 0.27 -5.41 -7.00
C VAL A 69 -0.21 -4.65 -8.23
N MET A 70 -0.43 -3.34 -8.14
CA MET A 70 -0.81 -2.52 -9.29
C MET A 70 0.30 -2.44 -10.35
N LEU A 71 1.56 -2.24 -9.94
CA LEU A 71 2.71 -2.25 -10.85
C LEU A 71 2.87 -3.60 -11.53
N ARG A 72 2.68 -4.71 -10.79
CA ARG A 72 2.64 -6.06 -11.35
C ARG A 72 1.55 -6.22 -12.40
N ALA A 73 0.32 -5.80 -12.09
CA ALA A 73 -0.82 -5.88 -13.01
C ALA A 73 -0.58 -5.04 -14.28
N ALA A 74 0.05 -3.88 -14.14
CA ALA A 74 0.47 -3.02 -15.23
C ALA A 74 1.73 -3.53 -15.99
N LYS A 75 2.30 -4.66 -15.56
CA LYS A 75 3.54 -5.26 -16.12
C LYS A 75 4.75 -4.33 -16.04
N VAL A 76 4.79 -3.46 -15.03
CA VAL A 76 5.93 -2.60 -14.73
C VAL A 76 6.87 -3.35 -13.79
N GLN A 77 8.16 -3.41 -14.16
CA GLN A 77 9.19 -4.01 -13.32
C GLN A 77 9.33 -3.20 -12.02
N HIS A 78 9.33 -3.90 -10.89
CA HIS A 78 9.44 -3.30 -9.57
C HIS A 78 10.17 -4.25 -8.61
N ASP A 79 10.73 -3.68 -7.56
CA ASP A 79 11.38 -4.39 -6.47
C ASP A 79 11.00 -3.74 -5.13
N ILE A 80 11.01 -4.53 -4.06
CA ILE A 80 10.73 -4.06 -2.69
C ILE A 80 11.95 -4.40 -1.84
N THR A 81 12.61 -3.36 -1.34
CA THR A 81 13.86 -3.44 -0.56
C THR A 81 13.64 -3.18 0.92
#